data_AF-A0A510JGX0-F1
#
_entry.id   AF-A0A510JGX0-F1
#
_cell.length_a   1.000
_cell.length_b   1.000
_cell.length_c   1.000
_cell.angle_alpha   90.00
_cell.angle_beta   90.00
_cell.angle_gamma   90.00
#
_symmetry.space_group_name_H-M   'P 1'
#
loop_
_entity.id
_entity.type
_entity.pdbx_description
1 polymer ?
#
loop_
_entity_poly.entity_id
_entity_poly.type
_entity_poly.pdbx_seq_one_letter_code
_entity_poly.pdbx_strand_id
1 'polypeptide(L)'
;MKKNLKKLCVLMAMFAISAVSYANESIIAENNTQSIQQDEESLGGLAKGFDQQFTTDGKLHPEKLLNKKFGYPDSSDSFKIQKDSKGYFLIHYVTEGVYSDNFNTQKDYKYSDKPDGKTIVKEERIRLKLEKNVFLRALGDNNNDYAYAYDTKLKKVVIINPYNDYKIVYPVN
;
A
#
# COMPACT_ATOMS: atom_id res chain seq x y z
N MET A 1 -37.98 -18.88 38.14
CA MET A 1 -38.44 -19.27 36.78
C MET A 1 -37.23 -19.48 35.87
N LYS A 2 -36.88 -20.74 35.58
CA LYS A 2 -35.80 -21.13 34.67
C LYS A 2 -36.36 -21.28 33.25
N LYS A 3 -35.79 -20.58 32.26
CA LYS A 3 -36.19 -20.66 30.86
C LYS A 3 -35.22 -21.54 30.05
N ASN A 4 -35.75 -22.70 29.66
CA ASN A 4 -35.70 -23.33 28.33
C ASN A 4 -34.38 -23.85 27.74
N LEU A 5 -34.22 -25.16 27.92
CA LEU A 5 -33.98 -26.21 26.91
C LEU A 5 -33.21 -25.83 25.62
N LYS A 6 -31.95 -26.28 25.59
CA LYS A 6 -31.16 -26.49 24.37
C LYS A 6 -31.78 -27.64 23.56
N LYS A 7 -32.20 -27.37 22.33
CA LYS A 7 -32.40 -28.39 21.27
C LYS A 7 -31.60 -27.93 20.06
N LEU A 8 -30.42 -28.50 19.88
CA LEU A 8 -29.67 -28.41 18.62
C LEU A 8 -29.29 -29.83 18.25
N CYS A 9 -30.15 -30.47 17.47
CA CYS A 9 -29.85 -31.73 16.81
C CYS A 9 -30.34 -31.64 15.37
N VAL A 10 -29.51 -32.23 14.49
CA VAL A 10 -29.81 -32.76 13.16
C VAL A 10 -29.83 -31.74 12.01
N LEU A 11 -28.75 -31.68 11.24
CA LEU A 11 -28.71 -32.35 9.92
C LEU A 11 -27.27 -32.43 9.40
N MET A 12 -26.72 -33.64 9.43
CA MET A 12 -25.63 -34.08 8.57
C MET A 12 -26.15 -34.13 7.14
N ALA A 13 -25.47 -33.50 6.19
CA ALA A 13 -25.60 -33.82 4.78
C ALA A 13 -24.19 -33.95 4.21
N MET A 14 -23.81 -35.21 3.97
CA MET A 14 -22.62 -35.58 3.22
C MET A 14 -22.80 -35.17 1.76
N PHE A 15 -21.78 -34.53 1.17
CA PHE A 15 -21.59 -34.54 -0.28
C PHE A 15 -20.22 -35.15 -0.56
N ALA A 16 -20.25 -36.43 -0.93
CA ALA A 16 -19.14 -37.13 -1.55
C ALA A 16 -19.57 -37.44 -2.99
N ILE A 17 -18.97 -36.80 -4.00
CA ILE A 17 -19.02 -37.27 -5.39
C ILE A 17 -17.65 -37.08 -6.05
N SER A 18 -17.01 -38.23 -6.24
CA SER A 18 -16.09 -38.71 -7.28
C SER A 18 -14.95 -37.82 -7.82
N ALA A 19 -13.74 -38.36 -7.68
CA ALA A 19 -12.64 -38.11 -8.59
C ALA A 19 -12.99 -38.60 -10.01
N VAL A 20 -12.77 -37.75 -11.00
CA VAL A 20 -12.68 -38.14 -12.41
C VAL A 20 -11.37 -37.58 -12.93
N SER A 21 -10.49 -38.49 -13.35
CA SER A 21 -9.30 -38.20 -14.14
C SER A 21 -9.71 -38.30 -15.61
N TYR A 22 -9.51 -37.24 -16.40
CA TYR A 22 -9.37 -37.34 -17.85
C TYR A 22 -8.28 -36.38 -18.33
N ALA A 23 -7.53 -36.88 -19.31
CA ALA A 23 -6.28 -36.38 -19.83
C ALA A 23 -6.42 -35.11 -20.68
N ASN A 24 -5.26 -34.49 -20.93
CA ASN A 24 -4.96 -33.39 -21.84
C ASN A 24 -5.88 -33.24 -23.05
N GLU A 25 -6.50 -32.07 -23.18
CA GLU A 25 -6.61 -31.37 -24.46
C GLU A 25 -6.19 -29.91 -24.28
N SER A 26 -5.22 -29.52 -25.10
CA SER A 26 -4.68 -28.17 -25.24
C SER A 26 -5.75 -27.27 -25.85
N ILE A 27 -6.37 -26.41 -25.04
CA ILE A 27 -7.06 -25.23 -25.55
C ILE A 27 -6.10 -24.06 -25.43
N ILE A 28 -5.51 -23.70 -26.57
CA ILE A 28 -4.90 -22.39 -26.78
C ILE A 28 -6.04 -21.39 -26.70
N ALA A 29 -6.24 -20.79 -25.53
CA ALA A 29 -7.07 -19.62 -25.39
C ALA A 29 -6.28 -18.44 -25.96
N GLU A 30 -6.61 -18.05 -27.19
CA GLU A 30 -6.24 -16.76 -27.76
C GLU A 30 -6.73 -15.68 -26.79
N ASN A 31 -5.79 -15.07 -26.07
CA ASN A 31 -6.09 -13.88 -25.29
C ASN A 31 -6.30 -12.76 -26.30
N ASN A 32 -7.57 -12.39 -26.50
CA ASN A 32 -7.92 -11.08 -27.00
C ASN A 32 -7.54 -10.09 -25.90
N THR A 33 -6.39 -9.44 -26.06
CA THR A 33 -6.03 -8.27 -25.27
C THR A 33 -6.98 -7.13 -25.66
N GLN A 34 -8.19 -7.14 -25.10
CA GLN A 34 -8.96 -5.91 -24.95
C GLN A 34 -8.22 -5.10 -23.89
N SER A 35 -7.51 -4.05 -24.31
CA SER A 35 -7.01 -3.05 -23.38
C SER A 35 -8.21 -2.42 -22.70
N ILE A 36 -8.55 -2.88 -21.52
CA ILE A 36 -9.51 -2.21 -20.65
C ILE A 36 -8.84 -0.89 -20.30
N GLN A 37 -9.32 0.20 -20.91
CA GLN A 37 -8.96 1.54 -20.49
C GLN A 37 -9.56 1.73 -19.10
N GLN A 38 -8.78 1.41 -18.06
CA GLN A 38 -9.16 1.75 -16.69
C GLN A 38 -9.20 3.26 -16.56
N ASP A 39 -10.42 3.75 -16.38
CA ASP A 39 -10.81 5.11 -16.11
C ASP A 39 -10.08 5.62 -14.86
N GLU A 40 -9.44 6.79 -14.96
CA GLU A 40 -8.60 7.34 -13.89
C GLU A 40 -9.38 7.61 -12.59
N GLU A 41 -10.70 7.82 -12.70
CA GLU A 41 -11.61 7.95 -11.56
C GLU A 41 -11.72 6.65 -10.73
N SER A 42 -11.48 5.49 -11.34
CA SER A 42 -11.48 4.18 -10.68
C SER A 42 -10.21 3.90 -9.85
N LEU A 43 -9.12 4.64 -10.10
CA LEU A 43 -7.80 4.39 -9.49
C LEU A 43 -7.61 5.08 -8.12
N GLY A 44 -8.69 5.58 -7.53
CA GLY A 44 -8.66 6.22 -6.20
C GLY A 44 -7.80 7.48 -6.14
N GLY A 45 -7.60 8.17 -7.28
CA GLY A 45 -6.76 9.36 -7.36
C GLY A 45 -5.25 9.11 -7.22
N LEU A 46 -4.81 7.84 -7.20
CA LEU A 46 -3.40 7.48 -7.12
C LEU A 46 -2.77 7.39 -8.51
N ALA A 47 -1.46 7.65 -8.60
CA ALA A 47 -0.72 7.49 -9.85
C ALA A 47 -0.85 6.05 -10.38
N LYS A 48 -1.11 5.89 -11.69
CA LYS A 48 -1.21 4.58 -12.37
C LYS A 48 -0.03 3.65 -12.05
N GLY A 49 1.14 4.23 -11.83
CA GLY A 49 2.40 3.53 -11.71
C GLY A 49 2.98 3.15 -13.07
N PHE A 50 4.26 2.81 -13.08
CA PHE A 50 4.96 2.46 -14.31
C PHE A 50 4.64 1.04 -14.73
N ASP A 51 4.94 0.70 -15.99
CA ASP A 51 4.61 -0.59 -16.58
C ASP A 51 5.55 -1.71 -16.10
N GLN A 52 5.69 -1.85 -14.78
CA GLN A 52 6.42 -2.92 -14.14
C GLN A 52 5.57 -3.55 -13.04
N GLN A 53 5.46 -4.87 -13.12
CA GLN A 53 4.77 -5.66 -12.12
C GLN A 53 5.63 -5.81 -10.86
N PHE A 54 4.97 -5.74 -9.71
CA PHE A 54 5.58 -6.02 -8.41
C PHE A 54 5.90 -7.52 -8.25
N THR A 55 7.03 -7.82 -7.62
CA THR A 55 7.56 -9.16 -7.39
C THR A 55 7.85 -9.39 -5.91
N THR A 56 7.37 -10.51 -5.36
CA THR A 56 7.50 -10.85 -3.93
C THR A 56 7.75 -12.34 -3.70
N ASP A 57 8.37 -12.68 -2.57
CA ASP A 57 8.46 -14.05 -2.04
C ASP A 57 7.31 -14.39 -1.06
N GLY A 58 6.31 -13.51 -0.94
CA GLY A 58 5.18 -13.65 -0.03
C GLY A 58 5.43 -13.07 1.37
N LYS A 59 6.53 -12.33 1.58
CA LYS A 59 6.88 -11.71 2.87
C LYS A 59 7.03 -10.20 2.79
N LEU A 60 6.84 -9.57 3.93
CA LEU A 60 7.00 -8.12 4.10
C LEU A 60 8.46 -7.65 4.04
N HIS A 61 9.42 -8.44 4.50
CA HIS A 61 10.82 -8.03 4.71
C HIS A 61 11.00 -6.81 5.64
N PRO A 62 10.54 -6.84 6.90
CA PRO A 62 10.64 -5.70 7.81
C PRO A 62 12.07 -5.18 7.99
N GLU A 63 13.09 -6.02 7.88
CA GLU A 63 14.51 -5.64 7.91
C GLU A 63 14.93 -4.71 6.76
N LYS A 64 14.19 -4.73 5.64
CA LYS A 64 14.40 -3.87 4.48
C LYS A 64 13.62 -2.57 4.56
N LEU A 65 12.49 -2.55 5.28
CA LEU A 65 11.59 -1.38 5.37
C LEU A 65 11.77 -0.56 6.66
N LEU A 66 12.03 -1.19 7.80
CA LEU A 66 11.88 -0.50 9.09
C LEU A 66 13.11 0.33 9.47
N ASN A 67 12.84 1.46 10.10
CA ASN A 67 13.83 2.37 10.70
C ASN A 67 14.90 2.88 9.70
N LYS A 68 14.55 2.94 8.43
CA LYS A 68 15.35 3.52 7.34
C LYS A 68 14.61 4.72 6.76
N LYS A 69 15.36 5.75 6.39
CA LYS A 69 14.83 6.91 5.66
C LYS A 69 14.86 6.56 4.17
N PHE A 70 13.73 6.72 3.49
CA PHE A 70 13.61 6.50 2.05
C PHE A 70 13.30 7.81 1.36
N GLY A 71 13.96 8.08 0.25
CA GLY A 71 13.73 9.26 -0.58
C GLY A 71 12.75 8.97 -1.71
N TYR A 72 11.87 9.93 -2.01
CA TYR A 72 11.11 9.93 -3.26
C TYR A 72 12.06 10.24 -4.43
N PRO A 73 11.87 9.62 -5.61
CA PRO A 73 12.84 9.73 -6.71
C PRO A 73 12.99 11.15 -7.26
N ASP A 74 11.91 11.93 -7.30
CA ASP A 74 11.86 13.24 -7.96
C ASP A 74 11.67 14.41 -6.98
N SER A 75 11.84 14.18 -5.67
CA SER A 75 11.77 15.22 -4.65
C SER A 75 12.76 15.02 -3.51
N SER A 76 12.99 16.07 -2.71
CA SER A 76 13.90 15.99 -1.57
C SER A 76 13.29 15.28 -0.36
N ASP A 77 11.97 15.28 -0.23
CA ASP A 77 11.11 14.12 -0.41
C ASP A 77 11.56 12.88 0.37
N SER A 78 11.03 12.57 1.55
CA SER A 78 11.39 11.37 2.30
C SER A 78 10.36 10.90 3.31
N PHE A 79 10.44 9.61 3.64
CA PHE A 79 9.64 9.03 4.71
C PHE A 79 10.42 7.97 5.48
N LYS A 80 9.87 7.58 6.62
CA LYS A 80 10.38 6.46 7.41
C LYS A 80 9.20 5.59 7.85
N ILE A 81 9.38 4.28 7.77
CA ILE A 81 8.43 3.32 8.33
C ILE A 81 8.99 2.79 9.65
N GLN A 82 8.15 2.76 10.68
CA GLN A 82 8.48 2.23 11.98
C GLN A 82 7.38 1.30 12.49
N LYS A 83 7.66 0.61 13.59
CA LYS A 83 6.72 -0.29 14.25
C LYS A 83 6.74 -0.02 15.75
N ASP A 84 5.56 0.15 16.34
CA ASP A 84 5.36 0.24 17.78
C ASP A 84 4.44 -0.90 18.27
N SER A 85 3.96 -0.82 19.51
CA SER A 85 3.03 -1.79 20.09
C SER A 85 1.66 -1.82 19.41
N LYS A 86 1.27 -0.76 18.68
CA LYS A 86 0.01 -0.66 17.94
C LYS A 86 0.14 -1.08 16.47
N GLY A 87 1.36 -1.36 16.01
CA GLY A 87 1.62 -1.85 14.66
C GLY A 87 2.55 -0.93 13.87
N TYR A 88 2.43 -0.99 12.54
CA TYR A 88 3.27 -0.21 11.64
C TYR A 88 2.74 1.22 11.48
N PHE A 89 3.65 2.17 11.28
CA PHE A 89 3.29 3.54 10.96
C PHE A 89 4.35 4.19 10.09
N LEU A 90 3.87 5.08 9.22
CA LEU A 90 4.65 5.95 8.37
C LEU A 90 4.83 7.28 9.10
N ILE A 91 6.05 7.82 9.07
CA ILE A 91 6.33 9.19 9.53
C ILE A 91 6.52 10.07 8.31
N HIS A 92 5.68 11.10 8.22
CA HIS A 92 5.89 12.25 7.36
C HIS A 92 6.44 13.41 8.18
N TYR A 93 7.37 14.14 7.59
CA TYR A 93 7.93 15.35 8.17
C TYR A 93 7.21 16.55 7.58
N VAL A 94 6.76 17.48 8.42
CA VAL A 94 6.10 18.73 8.01
C VAL A 94 6.98 19.89 8.46
N THR A 95 7.33 20.78 7.53
CA THR A 95 8.00 22.04 7.86
C THR A 95 7.05 23.22 7.68
N GLU A 96 7.29 24.26 8.46
CA GLU A 96 6.69 25.56 8.25
C GLU A 96 7.33 26.19 7.01
N GLY A 97 6.52 26.32 5.96
CA GLY A 97 6.76 27.16 4.80
C GLY A 97 6.15 28.54 4.98
N VAL A 98 6.55 29.45 4.12
CA VAL A 98 5.92 30.76 3.99
C VAL A 98 5.43 30.86 2.54
N TYR A 99 4.12 30.92 2.37
CA TYR A 99 3.54 31.31 1.10
C TYR A 99 3.49 32.83 1.06
N SER A 100 4.11 33.43 0.05
CA SER A 100 4.04 34.87 -0.17
C SER A 100 3.65 35.10 -1.62
N ASP A 101 2.57 35.85 -1.82
CA ASP A 101 2.27 36.47 -3.11
C ASP A 101 2.48 38.00 -2.99
N ASN A 102 2.22 38.73 -4.07
CA ASN A 102 2.48 40.17 -4.14
C ASN A 102 1.68 41.02 -3.13
N PHE A 103 0.69 40.43 -2.42
CA PHE A 103 -0.21 41.15 -1.52
C PHE A 103 -0.26 40.56 -0.10
N ASN A 104 0.10 39.29 0.11
CA ASN A 104 -0.01 38.65 1.41
C ASN A 104 1.14 37.67 1.69
N THR A 105 1.51 37.56 2.96
CA THR A 105 2.46 36.56 3.48
C THR A 105 1.73 35.72 4.52
N GLN A 106 1.58 34.41 4.26
CA GLN A 106 0.93 33.47 5.18
C GLN A 106 1.85 32.30 5.50
N LYS A 107 1.79 31.83 6.75
CA LYS A 107 2.38 30.55 7.15
C LYS A 107 1.67 29.42 6.43
N ASP A 108 2.42 28.64 5.68
CA ASP A 108 1.93 27.49 4.93
C ASP A 108 2.64 26.23 5.43
N TYR A 109 1.90 25.17 5.74
CA TYR A 109 2.49 23.94 6.28
C TYR A 109 2.64 22.94 5.14
N LYS A 110 3.89 22.61 4.79
CA LYS A 110 4.18 21.67 3.70
C LYS A 110 4.91 20.44 4.25
N TYR A 111 4.59 19.29 3.68
CA TYR A 111 5.43 18.11 3.80
C TYR A 111 6.85 18.47 3.33
N SER A 112 7.86 18.09 4.10
CA SER A 112 9.22 18.55 3.89
C SER A 112 10.21 17.71 4.67
N ASP A 113 11.38 17.53 4.08
CA ASP A 113 12.20 16.35 4.30
C ASP A 113 13.56 16.60 4.89
N LYS A 114 13.75 17.83 5.36
CA LYS A 114 15.06 18.30 5.73
C LYS A 114 15.11 18.74 7.18
N PRO A 115 16.07 18.22 7.95
CA PRO A 115 16.64 18.93 9.10
C PRO A 115 17.71 19.94 8.63
N ASP A 116 17.62 20.50 7.41
CA ASP A 116 18.64 21.40 6.81
C ASP A 116 18.57 22.83 7.35
N GLY A 117 18.24 22.97 8.63
CA GLY A 117 18.13 24.26 9.31
C GLY A 117 16.75 24.92 9.22
N LYS A 118 15.78 24.31 8.54
CA LYS A 118 14.36 24.64 8.70
C LYS A 118 13.76 23.83 9.85
N THR A 119 13.02 24.48 10.74
CA THR A 119 12.40 23.84 11.90
C THR A 119 11.33 22.86 11.41
N ILE A 120 11.54 21.55 11.63
CA ILE A 120 10.45 20.56 11.56
C ILE A 120 9.43 20.98 12.62
N VAL A 121 8.23 21.33 12.18
CA VAL A 121 7.19 21.82 13.09
C VAL A 121 6.23 20.72 13.51
N LYS A 122 6.17 19.61 12.77
CA LYS A 122 5.32 18.46 13.11
C LYS A 122 5.81 17.16 12.45
N GLU A 123 5.80 16.07 13.22
CA GLU A 123 5.82 14.71 12.67
C GLU A 123 4.37 14.21 12.58
N GLU A 124 3.95 13.81 11.38
CA GLU A 124 2.65 13.16 11.21
C GLU A 124 2.84 11.64 11.12
N ARG A 125 2.08 10.92 11.93
CA ARG A 125 2.12 9.45 12.00
C ARG A 125 0.87 8.87 11.36
N ILE A 126 1.04 8.24 10.21
CA ILE A 126 -0.04 7.55 9.50
C ILE A 126 0.04 6.07 9.82
N ARG A 127 -1.07 5.47 10.29
CA ARG A 127 -1.09 4.05 10.62
C ARG A 127 -1.10 3.21 9.35
N LEU A 128 -0.29 2.16 9.35
CA LEU A 128 -0.18 1.24 8.24
C LEU A 128 -0.79 -0.12 8.62
N LYS A 129 -1.57 -0.68 7.71
CA LYS A 129 -2.13 -2.02 7.82
C LYS A 129 -1.30 -2.99 6.99
N LEU A 130 -0.98 -4.14 7.58
CA LEU A 130 -0.36 -5.24 6.85
C LEU A 130 -1.43 -5.94 5.99
N GLU A 131 -1.23 -5.97 4.67
CA GLU A 131 -2.12 -6.63 3.72
C GLU A 131 -1.38 -7.73 2.96
N LYS A 132 -2.05 -8.88 2.81
CA LYS A 132 -1.52 -10.08 2.12
C LYS A 132 -0.16 -10.56 2.64
N ASN A 133 0.21 -10.21 3.88
CA ASN A 133 1.53 -10.45 4.49
C ASN A 133 2.73 -9.80 3.79
N VAL A 134 2.49 -8.92 2.80
CA VAL A 134 3.52 -8.35 1.93
C VAL A 134 3.52 -6.83 1.96
N PHE A 135 2.34 -6.22 2.01
CA PHE A 135 2.18 -4.78 1.82
C PHE A 135 1.89 -4.08 3.14
N LEU A 136 2.53 -2.93 3.37
CA LEU A 136 2.08 -1.97 4.38
C LEU A 136 1.26 -0.90 3.69
N ARG A 137 -0.06 -0.93 3.85
CA ARG A 137 -0.97 0.05 3.24
C ARG A 137 -1.27 1.17 4.22
N ALA A 138 -1.10 2.41 3.77
CA ALA A 138 -1.51 3.56 4.56
C ALA A 138 -3.04 3.67 4.60
N LEU A 139 -3.55 3.98 5.79
CA LEU A 139 -4.97 4.20 6.04
C LEU A 139 -5.11 5.65 6.52
N GLY A 140 -5.67 6.53 5.68
CA GLY A 140 -5.95 7.89 6.11
C GLY A 140 -6.72 8.69 5.06
N ASP A 141 -7.51 9.66 5.53
CA ASP A 141 -8.40 10.52 4.74
C ASP A 141 -7.65 11.52 3.82
N ASN A 142 -6.31 11.47 3.81
CA ASN A 142 -5.43 12.47 3.18
C ASN A 142 -4.76 11.95 1.89
N ASN A 143 -5.46 11.16 1.07
CA ASN A 143 -5.03 10.74 -0.28
C ASN A 143 -3.74 9.92 -0.40
N ASN A 144 -3.21 9.37 0.70
CA ASN A 144 -2.04 8.48 0.64
C ASN A 144 -2.44 7.03 0.85
N ASP A 145 -3.36 6.54 0.03
CA ASP A 145 -3.77 5.12 0.01
C ASP A 145 -2.72 4.20 -0.61
N TYR A 146 -1.50 4.70 -0.85
CA TYR A 146 -0.38 3.91 -1.32
C TYR A 146 -0.01 2.78 -0.36
N ALA A 147 0.57 1.74 -0.94
CA ALA A 147 1.19 0.64 -0.23
C ALA A 147 2.72 0.67 -0.37
N TYR A 148 3.41 0.14 0.63
CA TYR A 148 4.85 0.04 0.69
C TYR A 148 5.27 -1.42 0.82
N ALA A 149 6.22 -1.87 0.00
CA ALA A 149 6.75 -3.23 0.04
C ALA A 149 8.19 -3.29 -0.47
N TYR A 150 8.85 -4.42 -0.24
CA TYR A 150 10.16 -4.73 -0.84
C TYR A 150 9.95 -5.58 -2.08
N ASP A 151 10.40 -5.08 -3.24
CA ASP A 151 10.36 -5.82 -4.50
C ASP A 151 11.59 -6.72 -4.63
N THR A 152 11.38 -8.02 -4.84
CA THR A 152 12.47 -9.02 -4.84
C THR A 152 13.30 -9.01 -6.12
N LYS A 153 12.75 -8.52 -7.24
CA LYS A 153 13.44 -8.41 -8.53
C LYS A 153 14.31 -7.15 -8.58
N LEU A 154 13.75 -6.01 -8.19
CA LEU A 154 14.45 -4.72 -8.09
C LEU A 154 15.39 -4.64 -6.89
N LYS A 155 15.15 -5.46 -5.86
CA LYS A 155 15.86 -5.42 -4.56
C LYS A 155 15.78 -4.05 -3.91
N LYS A 156 14.63 -3.39 -4.04
CA LYS A 156 14.36 -2.05 -3.51
C LYS A 156 13.02 -2.01 -2.80
N VAL A 157 12.90 -1.08 -1.86
CA VAL A 157 11.58 -0.68 -1.37
C VAL A 157 10.88 0.09 -2.48
N VAL A 158 9.58 -0.10 -2.59
CA VAL A 158 8.75 0.49 -3.63
C VAL A 158 7.46 1.05 -3.05
N ILE A 159 6.95 2.09 -3.71
CA ILE A 159 5.59 2.59 -3.51
C ILE A 159 4.70 1.97 -4.56
N ILE A 160 3.51 1.52 -4.14
CA ILE A 160 2.60 0.68 -4.92
C ILE A 160 1.21 1.30 -4.92
N ASN A 161 0.54 1.27 -6.06
CA ASN A 161 -0.86 1.63 -6.18
C ASN A 161 -1.73 0.38 -5.95
N PRO A 162 -2.40 0.24 -4.78
CA PRO A 162 -3.23 -0.93 -4.51
C PRO A 162 -4.53 -0.98 -5.35
N TYR A 163 -4.92 0.12 -6.00
CA TYR A 163 -6.10 0.20 -6.88
C TYR A 163 -5.79 -0.13 -8.34
N ASN A 164 -4.51 -0.26 -8.70
CA ASN A 164 -4.08 -0.65 -10.03
C ASN A 164 -3.26 -1.95 -9.98
N ASP A 165 -3.89 -3.05 -9.56
CA ASP A 165 -3.27 -4.38 -9.49
C ASP A 165 -1.92 -4.44 -8.76
N TYR A 166 -1.72 -3.57 -7.76
CA TYR A 166 -0.47 -3.46 -7.02
C TYR A 166 0.73 -3.15 -7.94
N LYS A 167 0.51 -2.40 -9.02
CA LYS A 167 1.58 -1.88 -9.87
C LYS A 167 2.48 -0.94 -9.10
N ILE A 168 3.76 -1.01 -9.45
CA ILE A 168 4.77 -0.17 -8.83
C ILE A 168 4.61 1.26 -9.34
N VAL A 169 4.59 2.22 -8.42
CA VAL A 169 4.53 3.65 -8.75
C VAL A 169 5.93 4.23 -8.93
N TYR A 170 6.83 3.95 -7.99
CA TYR A 170 8.27 4.13 -8.15
C TYR A 170 9.05 3.35 -7.08
N PRO A 171 10.28 2.92 -7.39
CA PRO A 171 11.24 2.53 -6.37
C PRO A 171 11.73 3.77 -5.60
N VAL A 172 11.99 3.60 -4.31
CA VAL A 172 12.51 4.68 -3.45
C VAL A 172 14.03 4.60 -3.32
N ASN A 173 14.64 5.73 -2.94
CA ASN A 173 16.08 5.89 -2.77
C ASN A 173 16.54 5.68 -1.33
#